data_AF-A0A847L2B9-F1
#
_entry.id   AF-A0A847L2B9-F1
#
_cell.length_a   1.000
_cell.length_b   1.000
_cell.length_c   1.000
_cell.angle_alpha   90.00
_cell.angle_beta   90.00
_cell.angle_gamma   90.00
#
_symmetry.space_group_name_H-M   'P 1'
#
loop_
_entity.id
_entity.type
_entity.pdbx_description
1 polymer ?
#
loop_
_entity_poly.entity_id
_entity_poly.type
_entity_poly.pdbx_seq_one_letter_code
_entity_poly.pdbx_strand_id
1 'polypeptide(L)'
;MTLQSIIVLVSLIGMLAILITDKMRPGMTLLSVVIIFLVAGILTPKEMLEGFSNKGMITVAMLFLISEGVRRSGALSAVVSKVLPNKKIPVRRAQLRLFPLIYSISLFINNTPLVVIFAPIIKRWAKV
;
A
#
# COMPACT_ATOMS: atom_id res chain seq x y z
N MET A 1 -19.74 22.53 20.52
CA MET A 1 -18.51 22.09 19.81
C MET A 1 -17.34 22.78 20.48
N THR A 2 -16.36 22.05 21.01
CA THR A 2 -15.13 22.67 21.53
C THR A 2 -14.31 23.18 20.34
N LEU A 3 -13.55 24.25 20.52
CA LEU A 3 -12.68 24.83 19.47
C LEU A 3 -11.76 23.76 18.85
N GLN A 4 -11.25 22.86 19.69
CA GLN A 4 -10.42 21.72 19.27
C GLN A 4 -11.15 20.78 18.32
N SER A 5 -12.40 20.41 18.59
CA SER A 5 -13.18 19.53 17.72
C SER A 5 -13.43 20.15 16.34
N ILE A 6 -13.62 21.46 16.25
CA ILE A 6 -13.79 22.17 14.97
C ILE A 6 -12.49 22.11 14.17
N ILE A 7 -11.34 22.38 14.79
CA ILE A 7 -10.03 22.32 14.14
C ILE A 7 -9.76 20.92 13.61
N VAL A 8 -10.04 19.88 14.40
CA VAL A 8 -9.89 18.48 13.98
C VAL A 8 -10.77 18.17 12.78
N LEU A 9 -12.05 18.53 12.84
CA LEU A 9 -13.00 18.24 11.77
C LEU A 9 -12.62 18.93 10.46
N VAL A 10 -12.30 20.23 10.51
CA VAL A 10 -11.87 21.00 9.33
C VAL A 10 -10.59 20.43 8.74
N SER A 11 -9.61 20.05 9.58
CA SER A 11 -8.36 19.46 9.12
C SER A 11 -8.56 18.09 8.47
N LEU A 12 -9.46 17.26 9.01
CA LEU A 12 -9.80 15.96 8.40
C LEU A 12 -10.52 16.11 7.05
N ILE A 13 -11.47 17.05 6.95
CA ILE A 13 -12.15 17.34 5.68
C ILE A 13 -11.15 17.87 4.65
N GLY A 14 -10.28 18.80 5.05
CA GLY A 14 -9.21 19.33 4.19
C GLY A 14 -8.24 18.24 3.73
N MET A 15 -7.83 17.35 4.63
CA MET A 15 -7.00 16.18 4.33
C MET A 15 -7.64 15.30 3.25
N LEU A 16 -8.92 14.94 3.44
CA LEU A 16 -9.66 14.12 2.48
C LEU A 16 -9.77 14.82 1.12
N ALA A 17 -10.07 16.12 1.09
CA ALA A 17 -10.14 16.88 -0.15
C ALA A 17 -8.78 16.91 -0.89
N ILE A 18 -7.66 17.08 -0.18
CA ILE A 18 -6.32 17.03 -0.77
C ILE A 18 -6.01 15.63 -1.32
N LEU A 19 -6.37 14.58 -0.57
CA LEU A 19 -6.16 13.19 -1.00
C LEU A 19 -7.01 12.83 -2.23
N ILE A 20 -8.27 13.28 -2.29
CA ILE A 20 -9.17 13.04 -3.43
C ILE A 20 -8.68 13.79 -4.67
N THR A 21 -8.18 15.01 -4.51
CA THR A 21 -7.66 15.81 -5.62
C THR A 21 -6.25 15.42 -6.06
N ASP A 22 -5.60 14.49 -5.34
CA ASP A 22 -4.24 13.97 -5.58
C ASP A 22 -3.19 15.08 -5.82
N LYS A 23 -3.42 16.27 -5.27
CA LYS A 23 -2.52 17.44 -5.46
C LYS A 23 -1.21 17.30 -4.70
N MET A 24 -1.21 16.55 -3.61
CA MET A 24 -0.06 16.34 -2.74
C MET A 24 0.09 14.85 -2.44
N ARG A 25 1.35 14.39 -2.35
CA ARG A 25 1.66 13.01 -1.97
C ARG A 25 0.98 12.68 -0.62
N PRO A 26 0.31 11.52 -0.49
CA PRO A 26 -0.43 11.19 0.73
C PRO A 26 0.38 11.36 2.02
N GLY A 27 1.65 10.95 2.01
CA GLY A 27 2.54 11.11 3.16
C GLY A 27 2.75 12.57 3.58
N MET A 28 2.84 13.51 2.63
CA MET A 28 2.95 14.94 2.94
C MET A 28 1.64 15.50 3.47
N THR A 29 0.51 15.07 2.91
CA THR A 29 -0.83 15.49 3.35
C THR A 29 -1.09 15.09 4.80
N LEU A 30 -0.83 13.81 5.12
CA LEU A 30 -0.96 13.25 6.47
C LEU A 30 -0.03 13.96 7.47
N LEU A 31 1.24 14.15 7.11
CA LEU A 31 2.21 14.86 7.97
C LEU A 31 1.82 16.32 8.21
N SER A 32 1.28 17.01 7.21
CA SER A 32 0.85 18.40 7.35
C SER A 32 -0.26 18.55 8.40
N VAL A 33 -1.23 17.64 8.42
CA VAL A 33 -2.31 17.62 9.41
C VAL A 33 -1.77 17.34 10.82
N VAL A 34 -0.84 16.39 10.94
CA VAL A 34 -0.17 16.10 12.22
C VAL A 34 0.59 17.32 12.75
N ILE A 35 1.28 18.06 11.87
CA ILE A 35 1.98 19.31 12.23
C ILE A 35 0.98 20.36 12.71
N ILE A 36 -0.16 20.54 12.03
CA ILE A 36 -1.23 21.45 12.45
C ILE A 36 -1.71 21.08 13.86
N PHE A 37 -1.93 19.79 14.14
CA PHE A 37 -2.38 19.33 15.45
C PHE A 37 -1.33 19.51 16.56
N LEU A 38 -0.04 19.35 16.25
CA LEU A 38 1.06 19.63 17.19
C LEU A 38 1.12 21.13 17.54
N VAL A 39 1.08 22.01 16.52
CA VAL A 39 1.14 23.46 16.72
C VAL A 39 -0.10 23.97 17.47
N ALA A 40 -1.27 23.39 17.18
CA ALA A 40 -2.51 23.71 17.88
C ALA A 40 -2.60 23.13 19.30
N GLY A 41 -1.60 22.34 19.74
CA GLY A 41 -1.60 21.68 21.05
C GLY A 41 -2.70 20.62 21.21
N ILE A 42 -3.24 20.11 20.10
CA ILE A 42 -4.26 19.06 20.07
C ILE A 42 -3.61 17.69 20.25
N LEU A 43 -2.39 17.52 19.74
CA LEU A 43 -1.57 16.33 19.92
C LEU A 43 -0.28 16.69 20.65
N THR A 44 0.16 15.79 21.51
CA THR A 44 1.52 15.81 22.06
C THR A 44 2.50 15.09 21.14
N PRO A 45 3.81 15.38 21.22
CA PRO A 45 4.83 14.64 20.48
C PRO A 45 4.82 13.13 20.76
N LYS A 46 4.45 12.74 22.00
CA LYS A 46 4.34 11.34 22.40
C LYS A 46 3.19 10.64 21.68
N GLU A 47 2.00 11.23 21.65
CA GLU A 47 0.83 10.68 20.94
C GLU A 47 1.07 10.58 19.43
N MET A 48 1.77 11.55 18.84
CA MET A 48 2.21 11.45 17.45
C MET A 48 3.08 10.20 17.24
N LEU A 49 4.12 10.02 18.06
CA LEU A 49 5.05 8.88 17.94
C LEU A 49 4.38 7.53 18.21
N GLU A 50 3.40 7.48 19.12
CA GLU A 50 2.58 6.30 19.37
C GLU A 50 1.76 5.92 18.13
N GLY A 51 1.26 6.89 17.37
CA GLY A 51 0.62 6.66 16.07
C GLY A 51 1.56 5.99 15.05
N PHE A 52 2.83 6.41 15.00
CA PHE A 52 3.85 5.79 14.14
C PHE A 52 4.30 4.41 14.63
N SER A 53 4.28 4.17 15.94
CA SER A 53 4.72 2.89 16.53
C SER A 53 3.60 1.86 16.64
N ASN A 54 2.48 2.08 15.96
CA ASN A 54 1.35 1.16 15.98
C ASN A 54 1.76 -0.20 15.38
N LYS A 55 1.40 -1.29 16.07
CA LYS A 55 1.64 -2.68 15.62
C LYS A 55 1.24 -2.89 14.15
N GLY A 56 0.11 -2.33 13.72
CA GLY A 56 -0.34 -2.42 12.33
C GLY A 56 0.61 -1.77 11.33
N MET A 57 1.18 -0.60 11.64
CA MET A 57 2.17 0.06 10.79
C MET A 57 3.43 -0.80 10.65
N ILE A 58 3.91 -1.35 11.75
CA ILE A 58 5.09 -2.23 11.79
C ILE A 58 4.82 -3.51 10.97
N THR A 59 3.64 -4.14 11.11
CA THR A 59 3.26 -5.32 10.32
C THR A 59 3.27 -5.02 8.82
N VAL A 60 2.70 -3.89 8.40
CA VAL A 60 2.72 -3.48 6.98
C VAL A 60 4.15 -3.30 6.49
N ALA A 61 5.02 -2.64 7.26
CA ALA A 61 6.43 -2.46 6.90
C ALA A 61 7.16 -3.80 6.74
N MET A 62 6.93 -4.76 7.64
CA MET A 62 7.50 -6.10 7.54
C MET A 62 7.03 -6.86 6.29
N LEU A 63 5.76 -6.73 5.92
CA LEU A 63 5.24 -7.34 4.70
C LEU A 63 5.89 -6.77 3.43
N PHE A 64 6.25 -5.48 3.41
CA PHE A 64 7.04 -4.92 2.31
C PHE A 64 8.45 -5.51 2.24
N LEU A 65 9.10 -5.71 3.38
CA LEU A 65 10.42 -6.35 3.44
C LEU A 65 10.36 -7.80 2.95
N ILE A 66 9.38 -8.57 3.42
CA ILE A 66 9.12 -9.94 2.97
C ILE A 66 8.86 -9.97 1.46
N SER A 67 8.03 -9.04 0.97
CA SER A 67 7.69 -8.93 -0.45
C SER A 67 8.92 -8.68 -1.32
N GLU A 68 9.84 -7.83 -0.86
CA GLU A 68 11.11 -7.60 -1.53
C GLU A 68 12.01 -8.84 -1.50
N GLY A 69 12.08 -9.56 -0.37
CA GLY A 69 12.82 -10.82 -0.27
C GLY A 69 12.30 -11.90 -1.24
N VAL A 70 10.98 -12.06 -1.30
CA VAL A 70 10.29 -12.97 -2.22
C VAL A 70 10.50 -12.55 -3.68
N ARG A 71 10.52 -11.24 -3.98
CA ARG A 71 10.81 -10.73 -5.31
C ARG A 71 12.25 -11.06 -5.74
N ARG A 72 13.23 -10.89 -4.84
CA ARG A 72 14.64 -11.15 -5.12
C ARG A 72 14.97 -12.64 -5.25
N SER A 73 14.25 -13.52 -4.56
CA SER A 73 14.48 -14.97 -4.66
C SER A 73 14.12 -15.55 -6.02
N GLY A 74 13.29 -14.87 -6.81
CA GLY A 74 12.85 -15.35 -8.13
C GLY A 74 11.90 -16.56 -8.08
N ALA A 75 11.58 -17.09 -6.89
CA ALA A 75 10.71 -18.24 -6.71
C ALA A 75 9.33 -17.99 -7.35
N LEU A 76 8.75 -16.81 -7.12
CA LEU A 76 7.47 -16.44 -7.69
C LEU A 76 7.52 -16.27 -9.22
N SER A 77 8.64 -15.77 -9.76
CA SER A 77 8.83 -15.65 -11.21
C SER A 77 8.79 -17.02 -11.88
N ALA A 78 9.42 -18.03 -11.27
CA ALA A 78 9.39 -19.41 -11.77
C ALA A 78 7.99 -20.05 -11.71
N VAL A 79 7.19 -19.72 -10.69
CA VAL A 79 5.79 -20.18 -10.59
C VAL A 79 4.94 -19.51 -11.67
N VAL A 80 5.07 -18.18 -11.84
CA VAL A 80 4.32 -17.44 -12.84
C VAL A 80 4.64 -17.90 -14.26
N SER A 81 5.90 -18.22 -14.58
CA SER A 81 6.27 -18.78 -15.89
C SER A 81 5.73 -20.19 -16.15
N LYS A 82 5.35 -20.95 -15.10
CA LYS A 82 4.65 -22.24 -15.25
C LYS A 82 3.15 -22.05 -15.46
N VAL A 83 2.56 -21.06 -14.79
CA VAL A 83 1.12 -20.76 -14.86
C VAL A 83 0.76 -20.05 -16.17
N LEU A 84 1.61 -19.14 -16.63
CA LEU A 84 1.44 -18.40 -17.87
C LEU A 84 2.26 -19.03 -19.00
N PRO A 85 1.65 -19.28 -20.17
CA PRO A 85 2.37 -19.83 -21.32
C PRO A 85 3.25 -18.76 -21.98
N ASN A 86 4.33 -19.18 -22.64
CA ASN A 86 5.18 -18.32 -23.49
C ASN A 86 4.53 -18.01 -24.85
N LYS A 87 3.20 -17.91 -24.91
CA LYS A 87 2.44 -17.65 -26.13
C LYS A 87 1.43 -16.54 -25.85
N LYS A 88 1.13 -15.74 -26.87
CA LYS A 88 0.09 -14.71 -26.79
C LYS A 88 -1.24 -15.35 -26.41
N ILE A 89 -1.74 -15.00 -25.23
CA ILE A 89 -3.07 -15.36 -24.75
C ILE A 89 -3.88 -14.09 -24.49
N PRO A 90 -5.22 -14.15 -24.59
CA PRO A 90 -6.08 -13.02 -24.22
C PRO A 90 -5.86 -12.62 -22.76
N VAL A 91 -5.90 -11.32 -22.47
CA VAL A 91 -5.73 -10.77 -21.11
C VAL A 91 -6.67 -11.45 -20.10
N ARG A 92 -7.93 -11.65 -20.49
CA ARG A 92 -8.93 -12.34 -19.65
C ARG A 92 -8.50 -13.76 -19.26
N ARG A 93 -7.85 -14.49 -20.18
CA ARG A 93 -7.35 -15.85 -19.93
C ARG A 93 -6.12 -15.84 -19.02
N ALA A 94 -5.24 -14.85 -19.17
CA ALA A 94 -4.10 -14.65 -18.27
C ALA A 94 -4.56 -14.32 -16.85
N GLN A 95 -5.54 -13.42 -16.71
CA GLN A 95 -6.16 -13.07 -15.42
C GLN A 95 -6.77 -14.31 -14.74
N LEU A 96 -7.57 -15.10 -15.47
CA LEU A 96 -8.17 -16.33 -14.91
C LEU A 96 -7.14 -17.36 -14.44
N ARG A 97 -6.00 -17.48 -15.14
CA ARG A 97 -4.92 -18.40 -14.74
C ARG A 97 -4.14 -17.89 -13.53
N LEU A 98 -3.91 -16.58 -13.44
CA LEU A 98 -3.20 -15.96 -12.31
C LEU A 98 -4.08 -15.82 -11.07
N PHE A 99 -5.39 -15.69 -11.25
CA PHE A 99 -6.34 -15.46 -10.16
C PHE A 99 -6.19 -16.42 -8.99
N PRO A 100 -6.20 -17.76 -9.16
CA PRO A 100 -6.06 -18.68 -8.03
C PRO A 100 -4.73 -18.51 -7.30
N LEU A 101 -3.63 -18.31 -8.03
CA LEU A 101 -2.31 -18.10 -7.45
C LEU A 101 -2.24 -16.81 -6.60
N ILE A 102 -2.67 -15.69 -7.19
CA ILE A 102 -2.64 -14.38 -6.54
C ILE A 102 -3.61 -14.36 -5.36
N TYR A 103 -4.81 -14.93 -5.51
CA TYR A 103 -5.81 -15.04 -4.45
C TYR A 103 -5.27 -15.82 -3.24
N SER A 104 -4.66 -16.99 -3.47
CA SER A 104 -4.07 -17.79 -2.38
C SER A 104 -2.97 -17.03 -1.63
N ILE A 105 -2.12 -16.29 -2.34
CA ILE A 105 -1.05 -15.51 -1.71
C ILE A 105 -1.60 -14.27 -0.99
N SER A 106 -2.68 -13.67 -1.50
CA SER A 106 -3.36 -12.52 -0.90
C SER A 106 -3.99 -12.84 0.47
N LEU A 107 -4.17 -14.11 0.83
CA LEU A 107 -4.61 -14.51 2.17
C LEU A 107 -3.51 -14.31 3.24
N PHE A 108 -2.25 -14.28 2.82
CA PHE A 108 -1.09 -14.17 3.71
C PHE A 108 -0.41 -12.80 3.62
N ILE A 109 -0.52 -12.12 2.47
CA ILE A 109 0.14 -10.84 2.20
C ILE A 109 -0.92 -9.77 1.94
N ASN A 110 -0.74 -8.58 2.51
CA ASN A 110 -1.57 -7.41 2.22
C ASN A 110 -1.58 -7.05 0.72
N ASN A 111 -2.60 -6.32 0.29
CA ASN A 111 -2.81 -5.96 -1.12
C ASN A 111 -1.66 -5.12 -1.72
N THR A 112 -1.13 -4.12 -1.00
CA THR A 112 -0.10 -3.22 -1.55
C THR A 112 1.22 -3.94 -1.82
N PRO A 113 1.80 -4.71 -0.88
CA PRO A 113 3.00 -5.48 -1.16
C PRO A 113 2.78 -6.56 -2.24
N LEU A 114 1.60 -7.18 -2.30
CA LEU A 114 1.24 -8.16 -3.33
C LEU A 114 1.42 -7.58 -4.74
N VAL A 115 0.87 -6.39 -5.00
CA VAL A 115 1.02 -5.71 -6.30
C VAL A 115 2.49 -5.41 -6.59
N VAL A 116 3.27 -4.98 -5.58
CA VAL A 116 4.71 -4.71 -5.74
C VAL A 116 5.50 -5.94 -6.19
N ILE A 117 5.13 -7.14 -5.73
CA ILE A 117 5.75 -8.40 -6.18
C ILE A 117 5.32 -8.75 -7.60
N PHE A 118 4.01 -8.79 -7.86
CA PHE A 118 3.46 -9.37 -9.10
C PHE A 118 3.52 -8.44 -10.30
N ALA A 119 3.33 -7.13 -10.12
CA ALA A 119 3.32 -6.17 -11.22
C ALA A 119 4.59 -6.24 -12.11
N PRO A 120 5.82 -6.22 -11.57
CA PRO A 120 7.02 -6.34 -12.41
C PRO A 120 7.16 -7.70 -13.09
N ILE A 121 6.71 -8.79 -12.45
CA ILE A 121 6.77 -10.15 -13.00
C ILE A 121 5.82 -10.25 -14.20
N ILE A 122 4.57 -9.80 -14.04
CA ILE A 122 3.56 -9.80 -15.11
C ILE A 122 3.99 -8.87 -16.23
N LYS A 123 4.52 -7.68 -15.91
CA LYS A 123 5.06 -6.74 -16.91
C LYS A 123 6.22 -7.34 -17.71
N ARG A 124 7.06 -8.16 -17.08
CA ARG A 124 8.15 -8.89 -17.76
C ARG A 124 7.60 -9.98 -18.67
N TRP A 125 6.65 -10.78 -18.20
CA TRP A 125 5.99 -11.80 -19.03
C TRP A 125 5.25 -11.19 -20.22
N ALA A 126 4.55 -10.06 -20.05
CA ALA A 126 3.80 -9.42 -21.12
C ALA A 126 4.67 -8.82 -22.25
N LYS A 127 5.99 -8.77 -22.06
CA LYS A 127 6.95 -8.40 -23.11
C LYS A 127 7.39 -9.59 -23.98
N VAL A 128 7.15 -10.82 -23.52
CA VAL A 128 7.44 -12.08 -24.23
C VAL A 128 6.29 -12.39 -25.19
#